data_AF-A0A923X7Z2-F1
#
_entry.id   AF-A0A923X7Z2-F1
#
_cell.length_a   1.000
_cell.length_b   1.000
_cell.length_c   1.000
_cell.angle_alpha   90.00
_cell.angle_beta   90.00
_cell.angle_gamma   90.00
#
_symmetry.space_group_name_H-M   'P 1'
#
loop_
_entity.id
_entity.type
_entity.pdbx_description
1 polymer ?
#
loop_
_entity_poly.entity_id
_entity_poly.type
_entity_poly.pdbx_seq_one_letter_code
_entity_poly.pdbx_strand_id
1 'polypeptide(L)'
;MVTEKIKPIQQTETNDQTRSKKTAPRIRPSMKKESILASDYNKYILPFSCEECSHFHREDVTCTFGLTTYPHLQTTQQKSYALSGSMALCRFQEID
;
A
#
# COMPACT_ATOMS: atom_id res chain seq x y z
N MET A 1 38.01 4.21 -69.57
CA MET A 1 37.19 5.14 -68.76
C MET A 1 35.90 4.43 -68.40
N VAL A 2 35.80 3.86 -67.19
CA VAL A 2 34.53 3.39 -66.63
C VAL A 2 34.50 3.87 -65.19
N THR A 3 33.59 4.80 -64.92
CA THR A 3 33.47 5.54 -63.67
C THR A 3 32.69 4.76 -62.62
N GLU A 4 33.24 4.73 -61.42
CA GLU A 4 32.66 4.19 -60.19
C GLU A 4 31.35 4.89 -59.83
N LYS A 5 30.34 4.14 -59.37
CA LYS A 5 29.22 4.68 -58.60
C LYS A 5 28.89 3.74 -57.45
N ILE A 6 29.50 4.03 -56.31
CA ILE A 6 29.16 3.47 -54.99
C ILE A 6 27.83 4.09 -54.55
N LYS A 7 26.81 3.26 -54.28
CA LYS A 7 25.51 3.70 -53.73
C LYS A 7 25.63 3.88 -52.21
N PRO A 8 25.06 4.95 -51.63
CA PRO A 8 25.12 5.16 -50.19
C PRO A 8 24.17 4.21 -49.44
N ILE A 9 24.67 3.69 -48.34
CA ILE A 9 23.97 2.87 -47.35
C ILE A 9 22.96 3.76 -46.63
N GLN A 10 21.67 3.45 -46.77
CA GLN A 10 20.60 4.11 -46.01
C GLN A 10 20.59 3.54 -44.59
N GLN A 11 20.94 4.38 -43.62
CA GLN A 11 20.80 4.07 -42.20
C GLN A 11 19.30 4.15 -41.85
N THR A 12 18.72 3.01 -41.47
CA THR A 12 17.38 2.95 -40.89
C THR A 12 17.45 3.47 -39.46
N GLU A 13 16.90 4.67 -39.25
CA GLU A 13 16.69 5.25 -37.94
C GLU A 13 15.62 4.43 -37.20
N THR A 14 16.02 3.67 -36.18
CA THR A 14 15.08 3.02 -35.26
C THR A 14 14.44 4.09 -34.39
N ASN A 15 13.20 4.45 -34.72
CA ASN A 15 12.31 5.29 -33.93
C ASN A 15 11.96 4.57 -32.61
N ASP A 16 12.85 4.69 -31.61
CA ASP A 16 12.62 4.24 -30.24
C ASP A 16 11.64 5.21 -29.57
N GLN A 17 10.35 4.94 -29.75
CA GLN A 17 9.27 5.65 -29.09
C GLN A 17 9.48 5.58 -27.58
N THR A 18 9.66 6.76 -27.00
CA THR A 18 9.89 7.06 -25.59
C THR A 18 8.97 6.27 -24.67
N ARG A 19 9.45 5.12 -24.17
CA ARG A 19 8.81 4.38 -23.08
C ARG A 19 8.92 5.24 -21.82
N SER A 20 7.91 6.07 -21.57
CA SER A 20 7.75 6.81 -20.31
C SER A 20 8.00 5.85 -19.15
N LYS A 21 9.08 6.09 -18.40
CA LYS A 21 9.42 5.32 -17.21
C LYS A 21 8.30 5.56 -16.20
N LYS A 22 7.32 4.65 -16.15
CA LYS A 22 6.23 4.69 -15.18
C LYS A 22 6.86 4.81 -13.79
N THR A 23 6.61 5.93 -13.11
CA THR A 23 7.06 6.14 -11.74
C THR A 23 6.48 5.04 -10.86
N ALA A 24 7.31 4.46 -9.99
CA ALA A 24 6.84 3.44 -9.06
C ALA A 24 5.66 3.98 -8.23
N PRO A 25 4.65 3.15 -7.93
CA PRO A 25 3.50 3.58 -7.15
C PRO A 25 3.96 4.07 -5.77
N ARG A 26 3.40 5.21 -5.32
CA ARG A 26 3.71 5.79 -4.01
C ARG A 26 3.25 4.83 -2.91
N ILE A 27 4.14 4.51 -1.97
CA ILE A 27 3.80 3.69 -0.81
C ILE A 27 2.72 4.44 -0.01
N ARG A 28 1.57 3.79 0.18
CA ARG A 28 0.47 4.36 0.97
C ARG A 28 0.86 4.40 2.44
N PRO A 29 0.51 5.46 3.17
CA PRO A 29 0.75 5.48 4.61
C PRO A 29 -0.01 4.34 5.30
N SER A 30 0.64 3.78 6.32
CA SER A 30 0.08 2.76 7.21
C SER A 30 0.31 3.18 8.65
N MET A 31 -0.46 2.61 9.57
CA MET A 31 -0.35 2.93 10.99
C MET A 31 0.89 2.27 11.60
N LYS A 32 1.42 2.92 12.64
CA LYS A 32 2.50 2.36 13.45
C LYS A 32 1.92 1.25 14.32
N LYS A 33 2.64 0.13 14.42
CA LYS A 33 2.29 -0.94 15.36
C LYS A 33 2.76 -0.56 16.77
N GLU A 34 1.91 -0.81 17.75
CA GLU A 34 2.17 -0.57 19.16
C GLU A 34 2.05 -1.90 19.91
N SER A 35 2.87 -2.08 20.94
CA SER A 35 2.80 -3.27 21.80
C SER A 35 1.61 -3.14 22.74
N ILE A 36 0.83 -4.22 22.85
CA ILE A 36 -0.32 -4.27 23.76
C ILE A 36 -0.07 -5.38 24.77
N LEU A 37 -0.18 -5.06 26.06
CA LEU A 37 -0.04 -6.04 27.13
C LEU A 37 -1.20 -7.04 27.07
N ALA A 38 -0.92 -8.32 27.31
CA ALA A 38 -1.94 -9.37 27.33
C ALA A 38 -3.00 -9.14 28.41
N SER A 39 -2.64 -8.53 29.54
CA SER A 39 -3.60 -8.10 30.56
C SER A 39 -4.62 -7.12 30.00
N ASP A 40 -4.15 -6.12 29.23
CA ASP A 40 -4.98 -5.05 28.71
C ASP A 40 -5.85 -5.52 27.56
N TYR A 41 -5.28 -6.34 26.66
CA TYR A 41 -6.01 -6.95 25.56
C TYR A 41 -7.22 -7.77 26.03
N ASN A 42 -7.09 -8.50 27.13
CA ASN A 42 -8.18 -9.31 27.69
C ASN A 42 -9.14 -8.50 28.58
N LYS A 43 -8.69 -7.37 29.13
CA LYS A 43 -9.46 -6.57 30.08
C LYS A 43 -10.33 -5.53 29.38
N TYR A 44 -9.81 -4.88 28.33
CA TYR A 44 -10.49 -3.79 27.66
C TYR A 44 -11.07 -4.24 26.32
N ILE A 45 -12.33 -3.90 26.10
CA ILE A 45 -12.97 -4.05 24.79
C ILE A 45 -12.62 -2.79 23.99
N LEU A 46 -11.51 -2.84 23.27
CA LEU A 46 -11.03 -1.73 22.44
C LEU A 46 -11.40 -1.98 20.98
N PRO A 47 -12.01 -1.01 20.28
CA PRO A 47 -12.14 -1.10 18.83
C PRO A 47 -10.75 -0.96 18.22
N PHE A 48 -10.15 -2.06 17.77
CA PHE A 48 -8.79 -2.08 17.19
C PHE A 48 -8.79 -2.37 15.68
N SER A 49 -9.97 -2.64 15.10
CA SER A 49 -10.12 -3.04 13.71
C SER A 49 -10.78 -1.95 12.86
N CYS A 50 -10.47 -1.93 11.56
CA CYS A 50 -11.19 -1.04 10.63
C CYS A 50 -12.68 -1.40 10.51
N GLU A 51 -13.06 -2.67 10.71
CA GLU A 51 -14.46 -3.13 10.58
C GLU A 51 -15.40 -2.50 11.61
N GLU A 52 -14.83 -2.02 12.72
CA GLU A 52 -15.50 -1.35 13.83
C GLU A 52 -15.36 0.19 13.74
N CYS A 53 -14.68 0.72 12.72
CA CYS A 53 -14.45 2.15 12.53
C CYS A 53 -15.48 2.76 11.57
N SER A 54 -16.05 3.92 11.90
CA SER A 54 -16.99 4.65 11.02
C SER A 54 -16.38 5.10 9.70
N HIS A 55 -15.08 5.30 9.67
CA HIS A 55 -14.33 5.71 8.49
C HIS A 55 -14.01 4.57 7.51
N PHE A 56 -14.47 3.36 7.80
CA PHE A 56 -14.28 2.20 6.95
C PHE A 56 -15.48 1.96 6.04
N HIS A 57 -15.23 2.03 4.74
CA HIS A 57 -16.18 1.62 3.72
C HIS A 57 -16.06 0.12 3.49
N ARG A 58 -17.05 -0.63 3.98
CA ARG A 58 -17.07 -2.10 3.93
C ARG A 58 -17.12 -2.66 2.51
N GLU A 59 -17.83 -1.99 1.60
CA GLU A 59 -18.00 -2.44 0.21
C GLU A 59 -16.68 -2.39 -0.57
N ASP A 60 -15.98 -1.26 -0.49
CA ASP A 60 -14.72 -1.04 -1.20
C ASP A 60 -13.49 -1.51 -0.41
N VAL A 61 -13.66 -1.91 0.85
CA VAL A 61 -12.57 -2.23 1.80
C VAL A 61 -11.56 -1.08 1.86
N THR A 62 -12.06 0.16 1.95
CA THR A 62 -11.23 1.38 1.94
C THR A 62 -11.45 2.23 3.19
N CYS A 63 -10.43 3.02 3.55
CA CYS A 63 -10.50 3.99 4.62
C CYS A 63 -10.65 5.38 4.02
N THR A 64 -11.60 6.19 4.51
CA THR A 64 -11.79 7.59 4.07
C THR A 64 -10.54 8.44 4.22
N PHE A 65 -9.69 8.16 5.22
CA PHE A 65 -8.41 8.85 5.42
C PHE A 65 -7.30 8.40 4.46
N GLY A 66 -7.57 7.46 3.55
CA GLY A 66 -6.60 6.97 2.56
C GLY A 66 -5.54 6.02 3.14
N LEU A 67 -5.71 5.59 4.38
CA LEU A 67 -4.85 4.58 5.01
C LEU A 67 -5.06 3.20 4.37
N THR A 68 -3.99 2.39 4.36
CA THR A 68 -4.07 1.00 3.90
C THR A 68 -4.90 0.17 4.88
N THR A 69 -6.01 -0.42 4.44
CA THR A 69 -6.97 -1.15 5.29
C THR A 69 -6.53 -2.56 5.65
N TYR A 70 -5.88 -3.27 4.72
CA TYR A 70 -5.43 -4.66 4.91
C TYR A 70 -4.73 -4.96 6.26
N PRO A 71 -3.73 -4.19 6.73
CA PRO A 71 -3.07 -4.42 8.01
C PRO A 71 -3.96 -4.14 9.23
N HIS A 72 -5.12 -3.52 9.05
CA HIS A 72 -6.02 -3.06 10.10
C HIS A 72 -7.33 -3.87 10.17
N LEU A 73 -7.53 -4.81 9.25
CA LEU A 73 -8.65 -5.76 9.32
C LEU A 73 -8.53 -6.62 10.58
N GLN A 74 -9.68 -7.04 11.12
CA GLN A 74 -9.74 -7.74 12.41
C GLN A 74 -8.87 -9.01 12.39
N THR A 75 -8.97 -9.78 11.32
CA THR A 75 -8.21 -11.02 11.12
C THR A 75 -6.69 -10.77 11.09
N THR A 76 -6.25 -9.74 10.36
CA THR A 76 -4.83 -9.37 10.27
C THR A 76 -4.29 -8.86 11.61
N GLN A 77 -5.08 -8.07 12.32
CA GLN A 77 -4.72 -7.52 13.63
C GLN A 77 -4.60 -8.62 14.69
N GLN A 78 -5.57 -9.54 14.76
CA GLN A 78 -5.51 -10.69 15.66
C GLN A 78 -4.29 -11.56 15.37
N LYS A 79 -3.99 -11.82 14.09
CA LYS A 79 -2.79 -12.56 13.70
C LYS A 79 -1.51 -11.81 14.08
N SER A 80 -1.46 -10.49 13.86
CA SER A 80 -0.32 -9.66 14.28
C SER A 80 -0.11 -9.74 15.79
N TYR A 81 -1.19 -9.62 16.56
CA TYR A 81 -1.13 -9.71 18.01
C TYR A 81 -0.67 -11.09 18.50
N ALA A 82 -1.21 -12.16 17.94
CA ALA A 82 -0.82 -13.53 18.30
C ALA A 82 0.67 -13.82 18.00
N LEU A 83 1.24 -13.21 16.96
CA LEU A 83 2.62 -13.44 16.55
C LEU A 83 3.63 -12.51 17.25
N SER A 84 3.28 -11.24 17.48
CA SER A 84 4.23 -10.22 17.93
C SER A 84 3.77 -9.40 19.13
N GLY A 85 2.63 -9.71 19.74
CA GLY A 85 2.06 -8.95 20.84
C GLY A 85 1.77 -7.48 20.50
N SER A 86 1.66 -7.16 19.21
CA SER A 86 1.53 -5.80 18.72
C SER A 86 0.45 -5.67 17.65
N MET A 87 -0.27 -4.55 17.71
CA MET A 87 -1.38 -4.21 16.82
C MET A 87 -1.19 -2.79 16.26
N ALA A 88 -1.73 -2.55 15.07
CA ALA A 88 -1.75 -1.25 14.45
C ALA A 88 -3.01 -0.48 14.90
N LEU A 89 -2.94 0.25 16.02
CA LEU A 89 -4.09 0.99 16.53
C LEU A 89 -4.29 2.30 15.76
N CYS A 90 -5.53 2.58 15.36
CA CYS A 90 -5.85 3.82 14.68
C CYS A 90 -6.08 4.93 15.70
N ARG A 91 -5.30 6.01 15.60
CA ARG A 91 -5.47 7.19 16.47
C ARG A 91 -6.81 7.90 16.28
N PHE A 92 -7.51 7.62 15.18
CA PHE A 92 -8.84 8.19 14.89
C PHE A 92 -10.00 7.34 15.42
N GLN A 93 -9.76 6.15 15.97
CA GLN A 93 -10.82 5.32 16.59
C GLN A 93 -11.36 5.92 17.90
N GLU A 94 -10.62 6.86 18.52
CA GLU A 94 -11.00 7.48 19.80
C GLU A 94 -11.93 8.70 19.65
N ILE A 95 -12.20 9.16 18.42
CA ILE A 95 -12.87 10.44 18.16
C ILE A 95 -14.37 10.26 17.84
N ASP A 96 -14.85 9.02 17.82
CA ASP A 96 -16.20 8.65 17.38
C ASP A 96 -17.06 8.08 18.53
#